data_AF-A0A957YAE0-F1
#
_entry.id   AF-A0A957YAE0-F1
#
_cell.length_a   1.000
_cell.length_b   1.000
_cell.length_c   1.000
_cell.angle_alpha   90.00
_cell.angle_beta   90.00
_cell.angle_gamma   90.00
#
_symmetry.space_group_name_H-M   'P 1'
#
loop_
_entity.id
_entity.type
_entity.pdbx_description
1 polymer ?
#
loop_
_entity_poly.entity_id
_entity_poly.type
_entity_poly.pdbx_seq_one_letter_code
_entity_poly.pdbx_strand_id
1 'polypeptide(L)'
;MRSKTISIFVSLIIIMVAASACASNTPASEPPSSTPAATQPAPTSIPAAPTPTQIAASPDSIAVSLHPYPYTTPLPPPTPTILDGVYTRSVHFEGTPTPCRRCAPYRAEGGVWTLKLEAGAFRVSHDATNFHGIGSFTLSGDKLALFNDPNCHLETGTYRWELDGRSLILKVDDDTCGFGLRAKNLGAGTWVKQGDEEGTAIDHCQPPSLEAAISGHWPTPQGC
;
A
#
# COMPACT_ATOMS: atom_id res chain seq x y z
N MET A 1 -43.56 7.02 -38.62
CA MET A 1 -43.09 7.45 -39.96
C MET A 1 -41.57 7.64 -39.91
N ARG A 2 -40.87 6.94 -40.81
CA ARG A 2 -39.50 7.09 -41.36
C ARG A 2 -38.57 8.11 -40.66
N SER A 3 -37.33 7.76 -40.28
CA SER A 3 -36.25 7.55 -41.27
C SER A 3 -35.04 6.78 -40.71
N LYS A 4 -34.41 5.98 -41.60
CA LYS A 4 -33.20 5.15 -41.44
C LYS A 4 -32.00 5.86 -42.10
N THR A 5 -30.80 5.68 -41.53
CA THR A 5 -29.46 5.61 -42.20
C THR A 5 -28.44 5.34 -41.08
N ILE A 6 -27.85 4.16 -40.87
CA ILE A 6 -26.92 3.34 -41.67
C ILE A 6 -25.83 4.18 -42.36
N SER A 7 -24.61 4.14 -41.79
CA SER A 7 -23.38 4.25 -42.57
C SER A 7 -22.27 3.43 -41.91
N ILE A 8 -21.75 2.51 -42.71
CA ILE A 8 -20.72 1.51 -42.44
C ILE A 8 -19.37 2.13 -42.83
N PHE A 9 -18.35 2.05 -41.98
CA PHE A 9 -16.96 2.14 -42.43
C PHE A 9 -16.10 1.08 -41.74
N VAL A 10 -15.88 0.02 -42.51
CA VAL A 10 -14.86 -1.01 -42.32
C VAL A 10 -13.56 -0.42 -42.85
N SER A 11 -12.52 -0.29 -42.01
CA SER A 11 -11.15 -0.11 -42.48
C SER A 11 -10.24 -1.12 -41.82
N LEU A 12 -10.02 -2.18 -42.59
CA LEU A 12 -9.00 -3.20 -42.46
C LEU A 12 -7.68 -2.59 -42.96
N ILE A 13 -6.63 -2.53 -42.12
CA ILE A 13 -5.25 -2.34 -42.61
C ILE A 13 -4.36 -3.44 -42.00
N ILE A 14 -3.87 -4.27 -42.91
CA ILE A 14 -2.92 -5.37 -42.78
C ILE A 14 -1.53 -4.81 -43.13
N ILE A 15 -0.51 -4.93 -42.26
CA ILE A 15 0.92 -4.95 -42.63
C ILE A 15 1.69 -5.78 -41.58
N MET A 16 2.02 -7.04 -41.88
CA MET A 16 3.37 -7.58 -42.18
C MET A 16 4.44 -7.35 -41.08
N VAL A 17 4.78 -8.36 -40.28
CA VAL A 17 5.85 -9.38 -40.48
C VAL A 17 7.27 -8.78 -40.51
N ALA A 18 8.03 -9.03 -39.44
CA ALA A 18 9.47 -9.24 -39.50
C ALA A 18 9.91 -10.19 -38.37
N ALA A 19 10.29 -11.40 -38.78
CA ALA A 19 10.99 -12.39 -37.97
C ALA A 19 12.51 -12.21 -38.17
N SER A 20 13.28 -12.19 -37.08
CA SER A 20 14.74 -12.43 -36.99
C SER A 20 15.19 -12.04 -35.58
N ALA A 21 16.00 -12.76 -34.82
CA ALA A 21 16.75 -13.98 -35.07
C ALA A 21 17.04 -14.65 -33.72
N CYS A 22 17.11 -15.98 -33.74
CA CYS A 22 17.65 -16.79 -32.66
C CYS A 22 19.17 -16.56 -32.55
N ALA A 23 19.65 -16.32 -31.34
CA ALA A 23 21.05 -16.52 -30.99
C ALA A 23 21.13 -17.17 -29.61
N SER A 24 21.06 -18.49 -29.61
CA SER A 24 21.47 -19.34 -28.50
C SER A 24 22.96 -19.63 -28.63
N ASN A 25 23.77 -19.28 -27.63
CA ASN A 25 25.09 -19.87 -27.43
C ASN A 25 25.30 -20.26 -25.96
N THR A 26 25.67 -21.53 -25.84
CA THR A 26 25.81 -22.46 -24.72
C THR A 26 27.04 -22.11 -23.83
N PRO A 27 27.13 -22.64 -22.58
CA PRO A 27 27.97 -22.09 -21.53
C PRO A 27 29.42 -22.60 -21.60
N ALA A 28 30.33 -21.83 -20.98
CA ALA A 28 31.72 -22.22 -20.80
C ALA A 28 31.99 -22.59 -19.33
N SER A 29 32.65 -23.73 -19.18
CA SER A 29 32.96 -24.48 -17.97
C SER A 29 33.90 -23.78 -16.98
N GLU A 30 33.69 -24.08 -15.70
CA GLU A 30 34.68 -23.96 -14.61
C GLU A 30 35.93 -24.82 -14.88
N PRO A 31 37.10 -24.35 -14.43
CA PRO A 31 38.15 -25.20 -13.92
C PRO A 31 38.28 -25.09 -12.39
N PRO A 32 38.51 -26.20 -11.66
CA PRO A 32 38.80 -26.18 -10.24
C PRO A 32 40.29 -25.94 -10.01
N SER A 33 40.68 -25.14 -9.01
CA SER A 33 42.01 -25.32 -8.42
C SER A 33 42.23 -24.65 -7.06
N SER A 34 42.64 -25.51 -6.13
CA SER A 34 43.65 -25.31 -5.08
C SER A 34 43.43 -24.30 -3.96
N THR A 35 42.99 -24.86 -2.83
CA THR A 35 43.26 -24.44 -1.46
C THR A 35 44.76 -24.29 -1.16
N PRO A 36 45.20 -23.19 -0.52
CA PRO A 36 46.41 -23.18 0.29
C PRO A 36 46.10 -23.50 1.75
N ALA A 37 46.80 -24.48 2.30
CA ALA A 37 46.83 -24.76 3.73
C ALA A 37 47.54 -23.61 4.47
N ALA A 38 46.83 -22.97 5.40
CA ALA A 38 47.40 -22.00 6.31
C ALA A 38 47.65 -22.64 7.69
N THR A 39 48.88 -22.50 8.14
CA THR A 39 49.45 -22.93 9.40
C THR A 39 48.65 -22.44 10.61
N GLN A 40 48.36 -23.36 11.53
CA GLN A 40 47.60 -23.15 12.75
C GLN A 40 48.51 -22.63 13.89
N PRO A 41 48.29 -21.44 14.47
CA PRO A 41 48.90 -21.04 15.74
C PRO A 41 48.16 -21.63 16.95
N ALA A 42 48.91 -21.84 18.03
CA ALA A 42 48.50 -22.40 19.32
C ALA A 42 47.35 -21.63 20.02
N PRO A 43 46.57 -22.29 20.90
CA PRO A 43 45.37 -21.70 21.50
C PRO A 43 45.75 -20.62 22.50
N THR A 44 45.38 -19.38 22.19
CA THR A 44 45.39 -18.29 23.16
C THR A 44 44.02 -18.28 23.85
N SER A 45 44.02 -18.36 25.17
CA SER A 45 42.82 -18.31 26.02
C SER A 45 42.02 -17.03 25.74
N ILE A 46 40.81 -17.20 25.21
CA ILE A 46 39.86 -16.09 24.97
C ILE A 46 39.28 -15.64 26.33
N PRO A 47 39.34 -14.35 26.69
CA PRO A 47 38.60 -13.82 27.84
C PRO A 47 37.09 -14.01 27.63
N ALA A 48 36.37 -14.35 28.69
CA ALA A 48 34.92 -14.52 28.67
C ALA A 48 34.22 -13.37 27.92
N ALA A 49 33.48 -13.72 26.86
CA ALA A 49 32.70 -12.76 26.08
C ALA A 49 31.70 -12.06 27.02
N PRO A 50 31.50 -10.73 26.90
CA PRO A 50 30.48 -10.05 27.66
C PRO A 50 29.11 -10.61 27.26
N THR A 51 28.42 -11.20 28.24
CA THR A 51 27.04 -11.64 28.11
C THR A 51 26.20 -10.47 27.59
N PRO A 52 25.49 -10.60 26.46
CA PRO A 52 24.58 -9.55 26.02
C PRO A 52 23.53 -9.36 27.12
N THR A 53 23.49 -8.15 27.68
CA THR A 53 22.40 -7.71 28.54
C THR A 53 21.11 -7.89 27.76
N GLN A 54 20.34 -8.92 28.12
CA GLN A 54 18.98 -9.04 27.61
C GLN A 54 18.21 -7.86 28.19
N ILE A 55 17.99 -6.85 27.36
CA ILE A 55 16.95 -5.87 27.60
C ILE A 55 15.66 -6.68 27.57
N ALA A 56 15.10 -6.96 28.74
CA ALA A 56 13.77 -7.50 28.88
C ALA A 56 12.82 -6.48 28.24
N ALA A 57 12.47 -6.70 26.98
CA ALA A 57 11.36 -6.01 26.35
C ALA A 57 10.12 -6.44 27.14
N SER A 58 9.64 -5.54 28.00
CA SER A 58 8.29 -5.63 28.53
C SER A 58 7.34 -5.75 27.34
N PRO A 59 6.42 -6.73 27.30
CA PRO A 59 5.55 -6.97 26.15
C PRO A 59 4.54 -5.83 25.88
N ASP A 60 4.47 -4.80 26.73
CA ASP A 60 3.41 -3.78 26.71
C ASP A 60 3.85 -2.37 26.27
N SER A 61 5.03 -2.17 25.67
CA SER A 61 5.51 -0.79 25.43
C SER A 61 6.24 -0.49 24.12
N ILE A 62 5.88 -1.15 23.00
CA ILE A 62 6.25 -0.66 21.65
C ILE A 62 5.07 -0.84 20.69
N ALA A 63 3.92 -0.22 20.98
CA ALA A 63 3.00 0.19 19.93
C ALA A 63 3.59 1.45 19.27
N VAL A 64 4.69 1.30 18.52
CA VAL A 64 5.17 2.38 17.66
C VAL A 64 4.14 2.50 16.55
N SER A 65 3.24 3.48 16.69
CA SER A 65 2.54 4.04 15.55
C SER A 65 3.61 4.55 14.60
N LEU A 66 3.96 3.74 13.60
CA LEU A 66 4.92 4.11 12.57
C LEU A 66 4.34 5.32 11.86
N HIS A 67 4.86 6.53 12.09
CA HIS A 67 4.44 7.70 11.31
C HIS A 67 5.11 7.66 9.93
N PRO A 68 4.47 8.21 8.89
CA PRO A 68 5.09 8.33 7.57
C PRO A 68 6.39 9.15 7.65
N TYR A 69 7.35 8.83 6.79
CA TYR A 69 8.60 9.58 6.69
C TYR A 69 8.52 10.63 5.57
N PRO A 70 8.90 11.90 5.81
CA PRO A 70 8.85 12.95 4.79
C PRO A 70 10.02 12.84 3.81
N TYR A 71 9.81 12.18 2.66
CA TYR A 71 10.85 12.02 1.64
C TYR A 71 11.05 13.29 0.81
N THR A 72 10.04 13.65 0.02
CA THR A 72 10.07 14.80 -0.91
C THR A 72 9.02 15.84 -0.56
N THR A 73 8.00 15.46 0.21
CA THR A 73 6.89 16.33 0.62
C THR A 73 6.84 16.39 2.15
N PRO A 74 6.67 17.57 2.77
CA PRO A 74 6.49 17.66 4.22
C PRO A 74 5.32 16.83 4.71
N LEU A 75 5.37 16.37 5.97
CA LEU A 75 4.22 15.71 6.58
C LEU A 75 3.05 16.70 6.68
N PRO A 76 1.83 16.29 6.32
CA PRO A 76 0.66 17.12 6.57
C PRO A 76 0.44 17.29 8.08
N PRO A 77 -0.24 18.36 8.51
CA PRO A 77 -0.71 18.46 9.88
C PRO A 77 -1.56 17.24 10.26
N PRO A 78 -1.47 16.73 11.50
CA PRO A 78 -2.25 15.58 11.95
C PRO A 78 -3.70 15.99 12.28
N THR A 79 -4.40 16.54 11.29
CA THR A 79 -5.79 17.00 11.41
C THR A 79 -6.75 15.92 10.90
N PRO A 80 -7.80 15.58 11.66
CA PRO A 80 -8.81 14.61 11.22
C PRO A 80 -9.41 14.99 9.87
N THR A 81 -9.71 13.98 9.06
CA THR A 81 -10.36 14.17 7.75
C THR A 81 -11.67 13.41 7.67
N ILE A 82 -12.54 13.82 6.74
CA ILE A 82 -13.80 13.12 6.46
C ILE A 82 -13.61 11.68 5.95
N LEU A 83 -12.44 11.35 5.43
CA LEU A 83 -12.12 10.00 4.97
C LEU A 83 -11.50 9.13 6.09
N ASP A 84 -11.28 9.67 7.28
CA ASP A 84 -10.63 8.90 8.35
C ASP A 84 -11.44 7.66 8.73
N GLY A 85 -10.76 6.52 8.83
CA GLY A 85 -11.39 5.23 9.10
C GLY A 85 -10.55 4.05 8.65
N VAL A 86 -11.04 2.87 9.00
CA VAL A 86 -10.50 1.59 8.51
C VAL A 86 -11.48 1.06 7.48
N TYR A 87 -10.99 0.82 6.27
CA TYR A 87 -11.77 0.30 5.17
C TYR A 87 -11.21 -1.04 4.75
N THR A 88 -12.08 -1.97 4.37
CA THR A 88 -11.65 -3.26 3.83
C THR A 88 -12.23 -3.49 2.45
N ARG A 89 -11.53 -4.31 1.67
CA ARG A 89 -12.02 -4.81 0.39
C ARG A 89 -11.55 -6.25 0.22
N SER A 90 -12.50 -7.14 -0.06
CA SER A 90 -12.20 -8.52 -0.43
C SER A 90 -12.08 -8.62 -1.96
N VAL A 91 -10.97 -9.17 -2.42
CA VAL A 91 -10.71 -9.44 -3.85
C VAL A 91 -10.75 -10.94 -4.05
N HIS A 92 -11.63 -11.41 -4.92
CA HIS A 92 -11.62 -12.82 -5.33
C HIS A 92 -10.45 -13.07 -6.28
N PHE A 93 -9.73 -14.16 -6.10
CA PHE A 93 -8.66 -14.58 -6.99
C PHE A 93 -8.90 -16.00 -7.46
N GLU A 94 -8.96 -16.15 -8.79
CA GLU A 94 -9.11 -17.44 -9.44
C GLU A 94 -7.72 -18.03 -9.73
N GLY A 95 -7.46 -19.22 -9.20
CA GLY A 95 -6.23 -19.97 -9.44
C GLY A 95 -5.27 -20.02 -8.25
N THR A 96 -4.09 -20.61 -8.48
CA THR A 96 -3.05 -20.75 -7.45
C THR A 96 -2.15 -19.51 -7.48
N PRO A 97 -1.99 -18.78 -6.36
CA PRO A 97 -1.05 -17.66 -6.29
C PRO A 97 0.36 -18.12 -6.69
N THR A 98 0.99 -17.39 -7.60
CA THR A 98 2.37 -17.70 -8.00
C THR A 98 3.32 -17.35 -6.84
N PRO A 99 4.09 -18.31 -6.31
CA PRO A 99 5.05 -18.03 -5.24
C PRO A 99 6.03 -16.97 -5.70
N CYS A 100 6.13 -15.89 -4.93
CA CYS A 100 6.96 -14.76 -5.28
C CYS A 100 7.73 -14.31 -4.05
N ARG A 101 9.06 -14.34 -4.14
CA ARG A 101 9.96 -13.97 -3.03
C ARG A 101 10.28 -12.46 -3.01
N ARG A 102 10.11 -11.77 -4.14
CA ARG A 102 10.37 -10.34 -4.32
C ARG A 102 9.29 -9.73 -5.19
N CYS A 103 8.14 -9.50 -4.59
CA CYS A 103 6.99 -9.02 -5.31
C CYS A 103 7.06 -7.52 -5.48
N ALA A 104 6.55 -7.04 -6.62
CA ALA A 104 6.27 -5.63 -6.76
C ALA A 104 5.28 -5.20 -5.66
N PRO A 105 5.43 -3.97 -5.12
CA PRO A 105 4.48 -3.45 -4.13
C PRO A 105 3.09 -3.31 -4.77
N TYR A 106 2.04 -3.34 -3.95
CA TYR A 106 0.64 -3.15 -4.38
C TYR A 106 0.11 -4.10 -5.46
N ARG A 107 0.72 -5.28 -5.66
CA ARG A 107 0.13 -6.29 -6.55
C ARG A 107 -1.32 -6.54 -6.16
N ALA A 108 -2.22 -6.56 -7.14
CA ALA A 108 -3.62 -6.88 -6.92
C ALA A 108 -3.77 -8.39 -6.69
N GLU A 109 -3.43 -8.82 -5.48
CA GLU A 109 -3.60 -10.19 -5.00
C GLU A 109 -5.02 -10.39 -4.50
N GLY A 110 -5.54 -11.62 -4.59
CA GLY A 110 -6.76 -11.99 -3.90
C GLY A 110 -6.58 -12.05 -2.41
N GLY A 111 -7.67 -11.83 -1.69
CA GLY A 111 -7.69 -11.78 -0.24
C GLY A 111 -8.33 -10.49 0.27
N VAL A 112 -8.08 -10.21 1.55
CA VAL A 112 -8.60 -9.01 2.21
C VAL A 112 -7.51 -7.95 2.22
N TRP A 113 -7.84 -6.81 1.61
CA TRP A 113 -7.05 -5.59 1.67
C TRP A 113 -7.67 -4.67 2.72
N THR A 114 -6.82 -4.05 3.54
CA THR A 114 -7.21 -3.05 4.52
C THR A 114 -6.53 -1.73 4.18
N LEU A 115 -7.31 -0.65 4.11
CA LEU A 115 -6.86 0.72 3.98
C LEU A 115 -7.27 1.48 5.25
N LYS A 116 -6.30 1.97 6.01
CA LYS A 116 -6.53 2.87 7.14
C LYS A 116 -6.13 4.29 6.76
N LEU A 117 -7.04 5.23 6.97
CA LEU A 117 -6.82 6.67 6.84
C LEU A 117 -7.00 7.30 8.20
N GLU A 118 -6.01 8.07 8.67
CA GLU A 118 -6.04 8.67 9.99
C GLU A 118 -5.18 9.94 9.99
N ALA A 119 -5.81 11.10 10.17
CA ALA A 119 -5.13 12.37 10.42
C ALA A 119 -3.96 12.65 9.45
N GLY A 120 -4.19 12.48 8.14
CA GLY A 120 -3.17 12.72 7.11
C GLY A 120 -2.13 11.61 6.92
N ALA A 121 -2.27 10.47 7.58
CA ALA A 121 -1.49 9.25 7.34
C ALA A 121 -2.37 8.13 6.76
N PHE A 122 -1.88 7.45 5.72
CA PHE A 122 -2.52 6.26 5.17
C PHE A 122 -1.67 5.02 5.47
N ARG A 123 -2.35 3.89 5.63
CA ARG A 123 -1.74 2.56 5.74
C ARG A 123 -2.52 1.59 4.89
N VAL A 124 -1.82 0.75 4.16
CA VAL A 124 -2.42 -0.33 3.37
C VAL A 124 -1.82 -1.63 3.84
N SER A 125 -2.65 -2.65 4.05
CA SER A 125 -2.16 -4.00 4.33
C SER A 125 -2.92 -5.06 3.54
N HIS A 126 -2.28 -6.19 3.34
CA HIS A 126 -2.89 -7.38 2.75
C HIS A 126 -2.56 -8.61 3.57
N ASP A 127 -3.61 -9.26 4.08
CA ASP A 127 -3.48 -10.28 5.13
C ASP A 127 -2.73 -11.52 4.64
N ALA A 128 -2.97 -11.95 3.41
CA ALA A 128 -2.39 -13.20 2.90
C ALA A 128 -0.91 -13.09 2.52
N THR A 129 -0.42 -11.89 2.19
CA THR A 129 0.96 -11.69 1.72
C THR A 129 1.83 -10.95 2.73
N ASN A 130 1.28 -10.52 3.87
CA ASN A 130 1.94 -9.62 4.81
C ASN A 130 2.51 -8.36 4.12
N PHE A 131 1.83 -7.89 3.07
CA PHE A 131 2.21 -6.64 2.44
C PHE A 131 1.76 -5.49 3.33
N HIS A 132 2.62 -4.50 3.52
CA HIS A 132 2.31 -3.28 4.26
C HIS A 132 2.86 -2.06 3.49
N GLY A 133 2.00 -1.08 3.29
CA GLY A 133 2.32 0.25 2.80
C GLY A 133 1.96 1.29 3.84
N ILE A 134 2.73 2.37 3.89
CA ILE A 134 2.47 3.52 4.75
C ILE A 134 2.83 4.78 3.97
N GLY A 135 2.07 5.84 4.11
CA GLY A 135 2.45 7.15 3.61
C GLY A 135 1.58 8.26 4.18
N SER A 136 1.73 9.44 3.61
CA SER A 136 0.92 10.61 3.96
C SER A 136 -0.19 10.82 2.92
N PHE A 137 -1.30 11.41 3.35
CA PHE A 137 -2.33 11.86 2.45
C PHE A 137 -2.83 13.27 2.78
N THR A 138 -3.36 13.95 1.77
CA THR A 138 -4.09 15.21 1.92
C THR A 138 -5.36 15.19 1.09
N LEU A 139 -6.33 16.01 1.48
CA LEU A 139 -7.56 16.23 0.73
C LEU A 139 -7.61 17.65 0.18
N SER A 140 -8.14 17.79 -1.03
CA SER A 140 -8.46 19.08 -1.64
C SER A 140 -9.72 18.93 -2.48
N GLY A 141 -10.87 19.39 -1.94
CA GLY A 141 -12.17 19.11 -2.54
C GLY A 141 -12.42 17.60 -2.63
N ASP A 142 -12.79 17.13 -3.82
CA ASP A 142 -13.01 15.71 -4.15
C ASP A 142 -11.71 14.94 -4.47
N LYS A 143 -10.54 15.56 -4.27
CA LYS A 143 -9.24 14.94 -4.54
C LYS A 143 -8.53 14.47 -3.28
N LEU A 144 -7.96 13.27 -3.37
CA LEU A 144 -7.08 12.63 -2.42
C LEU A 144 -5.68 12.53 -3.07
N ALA A 145 -4.66 13.06 -2.41
CA ALA A 145 -3.27 12.87 -2.80
C ALA A 145 -2.56 11.94 -1.81
N LEU A 146 -1.85 10.93 -2.31
CA LEU A 146 -1.06 9.96 -1.54
C LEU A 146 0.43 10.13 -1.87
N PHE A 147 1.26 10.38 -0.86
CA PHE A 147 2.68 10.65 -1.05
C PHE A 147 3.48 10.11 0.15
N ASN A 148 4.80 10.25 0.14
CA ASN A 148 5.70 9.76 1.20
C ASN A 148 5.60 8.25 1.47
N ASP A 149 5.22 7.47 0.46
CA ASP A 149 5.20 6.01 0.53
C ASP A 149 6.63 5.46 0.33
N PRO A 150 7.20 4.66 1.24
CA PRO A 150 8.53 4.07 1.04
C PRO A 150 8.66 3.27 -0.26
N ASN A 151 7.58 2.63 -0.72
CA ASN A 151 7.57 1.90 -1.98
C ASN A 151 7.59 2.83 -3.21
N CYS A 152 7.22 4.11 -3.02
CA CYS A 152 6.99 5.10 -4.07
C CYS A 152 7.41 6.52 -3.60
N HIS A 153 8.61 6.63 -3.04
CA HIS A 153 9.08 7.80 -2.30
C HIS A 153 9.23 9.09 -3.13
N LEU A 154 9.24 8.97 -4.46
CA LEU A 154 9.32 10.09 -5.41
C LEU A 154 7.99 10.40 -6.09
N GLU A 155 6.95 9.62 -5.81
CA GLU A 155 5.71 9.66 -6.58
C GLU A 155 4.52 10.07 -5.71
N THR A 156 3.69 10.96 -6.24
CA THR A 156 2.41 11.32 -5.65
C THR A 156 1.30 10.68 -6.47
N GLY A 157 0.49 9.84 -5.82
CA GLY A 157 -0.73 9.31 -6.43
C GLY A 157 -1.89 10.25 -6.16
N THR A 158 -2.74 10.49 -7.14
CA THR A 158 -3.90 11.36 -7.05
C THR A 158 -5.16 10.61 -7.49
N TYR A 159 -6.21 10.79 -6.69
CA TYR A 159 -7.46 10.08 -6.82
C TYR A 159 -8.61 11.06 -6.63
N ARG A 160 -9.68 10.91 -7.39
CA ARG A 160 -10.99 11.43 -6.98
C ARG A 160 -11.63 10.45 -6.03
N TRP A 161 -12.15 10.93 -4.92
CA TRP A 161 -12.82 10.10 -3.93
C TRP A 161 -14.32 10.39 -3.90
N GLU A 162 -15.11 9.35 -3.67
CA GLU A 162 -16.54 9.43 -3.40
C GLU A 162 -16.82 8.60 -2.15
N LEU A 163 -17.44 9.22 -1.15
CA LEU A 163 -17.85 8.55 0.09
C LEU A 163 -19.38 8.57 0.17
N ASP A 164 -19.99 7.39 0.08
CA ASP A 164 -21.43 7.18 0.23
C ASP A 164 -21.70 6.23 1.41
N GLY A 165 -22.09 6.81 2.54
CA GLY A 165 -22.21 6.09 3.81
C GLY A 165 -20.89 5.44 4.22
N ARG A 166 -20.81 4.11 4.10
CA ARG A 166 -19.60 3.32 4.40
C ARG A 166 -18.78 2.95 3.18
N SER A 167 -19.23 3.33 1.98
CA SER A 167 -18.61 2.95 0.72
C SER A 167 -17.69 4.06 0.24
N LEU A 168 -16.38 3.80 0.25
CA LEU A 168 -15.37 4.67 -0.33
C LEU A 168 -14.98 4.16 -1.72
N ILE A 169 -15.11 4.98 -2.74
CA ILE A 169 -14.65 4.71 -4.09
C ILE A 169 -13.49 5.65 -4.39
N LEU A 170 -12.38 5.10 -4.89
CA LEU A 170 -11.21 5.87 -5.33
C LEU A 170 -11.07 5.73 -6.84
N LYS A 171 -11.31 6.81 -7.58
CA LYS A 171 -11.10 6.88 -9.03
C LYS A 171 -9.70 7.44 -9.29
N VAL A 172 -8.87 6.68 -9.97
CA VAL A 172 -7.50 7.09 -10.30
C VAL A 172 -7.53 8.30 -11.23
N ASP A 173 -6.87 9.39 -10.85
CA ASP A 173 -6.59 10.51 -11.74
C ASP A 173 -5.17 10.39 -12.32
N ASP A 174 -4.16 10.20 -11.46
CA ASP A 174 -2.77 9.93 -11.85
C ASP A 174 -2.02 9.23 -10.72
N ASP A 175 -1.45 8.05 -10.97
CA ASP A 175 -0.59 7.36 -10.01
C ASP A 175 0.27 6.29 -10.70
N THR A 176 1.55 6.61 -10.91
CA THR A 176 2.52 5.72 -11.57
C THR A 176 3.16 4.70 -10.62
N CYS A 177 2.81 4.74 -9.33
CA CYS A 177 3.52 4.04 -8.26
C CYS A 177 3.55 2.53 -8.46
N GLY A 178 4.76 1.97 -8.37
CA GLY A 178 4.99 0.55 -8.55
C GLY A 178 4.56 0.06 -9.93
N PHE A 179 4.86 0.82 -10.99
CA PHE A 179 4.40 0.54 -12.36
C PHE A 179 2.86 0.58 -12.49
N GLY A 180 2.24 1.54 -11.81
CA GLY A 180 0.78 1.72 -11.75
C GLY A 180 0.05 0.63 -10.95
N LEU A 181 0.77 -0.18 -10.15
CA LEU A 181 0.14 -1.21 -9.33
C LEU A 181 -0.61 -0.61 -8.15
N ARG A 182 -0.14 0.50 -7.55
CA ARG A 182 -0.90 1.19 -6.49
C ARG A 182 -2.22 1.72 -7.02
N ALA A 183 -2.21 2.38 -8.18
CA ALA A 183 -3.40 2.83 -8.88
C ALA A 183 -4.40 1.70 -9.13
N LYS A 184 -3.92 0.60 -9.74
CA LYS A 184 -4.75 -0.58 -10.01
C LYS A 184 -5.31 -1.17 -8.74
N ASN A 185 -4.51 -1.27 -7.68
CA ASN A 185 -4.96 -1.83 -6.42
C ASN A 185 -5.98 -0.91 -5.75
N LEU A 186 -5.63 0.33 -5.44
CA LEU A 186 -6.49 1.23 -4.68
C LEU A 186 -7.75 1.62 -5.44
N GLY A 187 -7.69 1.69 -6.77
CA GLY A 187 -8.81 2.02 -7.64
C GLY A 187 -9.68 0.83 -8.10
N ALA A 188 -9.33 -0.42 -7.79
CA ALA A 188 -10.04 -1.61 -8.32
C ALA A 188 -11.43 -1.87 -7.73
N GLY A 189 -12.04 -0.96 -6.97
CA GLY A 189 -13.42 -1.12 -6.51
C GLY A 189 -13.77 -0.32 -5.27
N THR A 190 -14.86 -0.73 -4.63
CA THR A 190 -15.39 -0.10 -3.42
C THR A 190 -14.71 -0.64 -2.17
N TRP A 191 -14.29 0.29 -1.32
CA TRP A 191 -13.77 0.05 0.02
C TRP A 191 -14.90 0.21 1.03
N VAL A 192 -15.04 -0.74 1.96
CA VAL A 192 -16.13 -0.73 2.95
C VAL A 192 -15.56 -0.37 4.32
N LYS A 193 -15.99 0.78 4.84
CA LYS A 193 -15.64 1.25 6.18
C LYS A 193 -16.12 0.25 7.24
N GLN A 194 -15.21 -0.19 8.10
CA GLN A 194 -15.52 -1.01 9.25
C GLN A 194 -16.23 -0.15 10.30
N GLY A 195 -17.32 -0.69 10.86
CA GLY A 195 -17.98 -0.11 12.04
C GLY A 195 -17.30 -0.58 13.33
N ASP A 196 -17.72 -0.03 14.47
CA ASP A 196 -17.47 -0.67 15.75
C ASP A 196 -18.24 -2.02 15.82
N GLU A 197 -17.78 -2.93 16.69
CA GLU A 197 -18.31 -4.31 16.80
C GLU A 197 -19.83 -4.39 17.07
N GLU A 198 -20.46 -3.28 17.46
CA GLU A 198 -21.91 -3.16 17.63
C GLU A 198 -22.69 -2.93 16.31
N GLY A 199 -22.02 -2.80 15.16
CA GLY A 199 -22.68 -2.55 13.87
C GLY A 199 -23.25 -1.14 13.72
N THR A 200 -22.93 -0.24 14.64
CA THR A 200 -23.24 1.18 14.52
C THR A 200 -22.31 1.80 13.49
N ALA A 201 -22.84 2.64 12.62
CA ALA A 201 -21.98 3.50 11.83
C ALA A 201 -21.20 4.38 12.83
N ILE A 202 -19.87 4.41 12.73
CA ILE A 202 -19.08 5.45 13.40
C ILE A 202 -19.53 6.77 12.77
N ASP A 203 -20.48 7.42 13.41
CA ASP A 203 -20.85 8.80 13.11
C ASP A 203 -19.62 9.64 13.41
N HIS A 204 -19.01 10.19 12.38
CA HIS A 204 -17.81 11.02 12.52
C HIS A 204 -18.09 12.29 13.32
N CYS A 205 -19.36 12.62 13.55
CA CYS A 205 -19.80 13.71 14.41
C CYS A 205 -20.05 13.29 15.86
N GLN A 206 -19.84 12.02 16.18
CA GLN A 206 -19.94 11.52 17.54
C GLN A 206 -18.63 11.76 18.29
N PRO A 207 -18.64 12.48 19.42
CA PRO A 207 -17.48 12.66 20.26
C PRO A 207 -17.01 11.32 20.87
N PRO A 208 -15.70 11.14 21.12
CA PRO A 208 -15.14 9.87 21.61
C PRO A 208 -15.53 9.52 23.05
N SER A 209 -16.11 10.46 23.79
CA SER A 209 -16.64 10.25 25.13
C SER A 209 -17.71 11.29 25.45
N LEU A 210 -18.53 11.02 26.48
CA LEU A 210 -19.48 12.00 27.02
C LEU A 210 -18.77 13.26 27.55
N GLU A 211 -17.58 13.09 28.14
CA GLU A 211 -16.77 14.22 28.58
C GLU A 211 -16.31 15.09 27.41
N ALA A 212 -15.86 14.48 26.31
CA ALA A 212 -15.52 15.21 25.08
C ALA A 212 -16.73 15.94 24.49
N ALA A 213 -17.92 15.33 24.57
CA ALA A 213 -19.19 15.93 24.15
C ALA A 213 -19.53 17.19 24.97
N ILE A 214 -19.38 17.12 26.29
CA ILE A 214 -19.76 18.21 27.21
C ILE A 214 -18.71 19.31 27.20
N SER A 215 -17.43 18.96 27.22
CA SER A 215 -16.32 19.90 27.31
C SER A 215 -16.00 20.59 25.97
N GLY A 216 -16.41 19.99 24.84
CA GLY A 216 -15.97 20.42 23.51
C GLY A 216 -14.47 20.25 23.26
N HIS A 217 -13.74 19.56 24.15
CA HIS A 217 -12.30 19.34 24.04
C HIS A 217 -12.01 18.08 23.21
N TRP A 218 -12.45 18.07 21.97
CA TRP A 218 -12.03 17.07 20.99
C TRP A 218 -11.89 17.72 19.61
N PRO A 219 -11.05 17.18 18.73
CA PRO A 219 -10.87 17.72 17.39
C PRO A 219 -12.09 17.37 16.52
N THR A 220 -13.17 18.13 16.65
CA THR A 220 -14.40 17.96 15.85
C THR A 220 -14.08 18.03 14.35
N PRO A 221 -14.43 17.00 13.55
CA PRO A 221 -14.24 17.02 12.10
C PRO A 221 -15.04 18.14 11.44
N GLN A 222 -14.51 18.69 10.34
CA GLN A 222 -15.20 19.70 9.57
C GLN A 222 -16.50 19.14 8.96
N GLY A 223 -17.65 19.78 9.24
CA GLY A 223 -18.97 19.33 8.79
C GLY A 223 -19.80 18.63 9.88
N CYS A 224 -19.22 18.51 11.07
CA CYS A 224 -19.88 18.32 12.36
C CYS A 224 -19.92 19.66 13.11
#